data_AF-A0A1L9T241-F1
#
_entry.id   AF-A0A1L9T241-F1
#
_cell.length_a   1.000
_cell.length_b   1.000
_cell.length_c   1.000
_cell.angle_alpha   90.00
_cell.angle_beta   90.00
_cell.angle_gamma   90.00
#
_symmetry.space_group_name_H-M   'P 1'
#
loop_
_entity.id
_entity.type
_entity.pdbx_description
1 polymer ?
#
loop_
_entity_poly.entity_id
_entity_poly.type
_entity_poly.pdbx_seq_one_letter_code
_entity_poly.pdbx_strand_id
1 'polypeptide(L)'
;MIERIWEGQVPPLPAPSRARPDLNSIGQLSYNQAITYIGDFPDLSEHIYRWGLGQEDLWKDTPRFLARDDAIEWHEEINPVATTFSQQEIADNNNGINFPIDWLVRRDKLQSLHALHQAGLWTPTEYNAYGFSYLRLAYDNGAGLVFNYIAYHARHNLDFARSHPAVPGLHGPFLHAELVNHLDWLLEIGEYKLFTVWWRYLDTPPTTINSEDKEIYLNKNSQIALCESTTLGMANYLRENNSVNLETVDTSSIRGSVWHLALKNPNSNFIEYLAKYADRKTIDILAGHMESPLEAARTLNRFSHFKKLLSAGANPDKMALLDLLDLPRPSDKWFKAALGYFRNINPNPGEQVSGGTLIHQVISSLHRQITDVQSDPGLSASQKAGKRRRLKARAADLVRLVRGGSIQGRPDLTTRDEQGKTAMVLAREHGYHELYTALEPSPLPNIEIPRVPGTQLQQPAARIPARGHRYPTRSSRLRGA
;
A
#
# COMPACT_ATOMS: atom_id res chain seq x y z
N MET A 1 -15.94 11.88 -17.51
CA MET A 1 -15.06 12.79 -18.29
C MET A 1 -13.64 12.25 -18.36
N ILE A 2 -12.97 11.99 -17.23
CA ILE A 2 -11.61 11.42 -17.19
C ILE A 2 -11.48 10.10 -17.98
N GLU A 3 -12.44 9.18 -17.84
CA GLU A 3 -12.44 7.92 -18.60
C GLU A 3 -12.32 8.13 -20.11
N ARG A 4 -13.03 9.13 -20.65
CA ARG A 4 -12.96 9.48 -22.08
C ARG A 4 -11.56 9.93 -22.51
N ILE A 5 -10.84 10.65 -21.64
CA ILE A 5 -9.44 11.05 -21.92
C ILE A 5 -8.56 9.82 -22.07
N TRP A 6 -8.73 8.82 -21.19
CA TRP A 6 -7.98 7.57 -21.27
C TRP A 6 -8.39 6.67 -22.44
N GLU A 7 -9.58 6.88 -23.00
CA GLU A 7 -10.01 6.32 -24.30
C GLU A 7 -9.45 7.11 -25.51
N GLY A 8 -8.65 8.17 -25.28
CA GLY A 8 -8.11 9.03 -26.32
C GLY A 8 -9.09 10.08 -26.86
N GLN A 9 -10.19 10.32 -26.15
CA GLN A 9 -11.20 11.31 -26.51
C GLN A 9 -11.10 12.55 -25.63
N VAL A 10 -11.25 13.73 -26.23
CA VAL A 10 -11.42 14.97 -25.47
C VAL A 10 -12.91 15.17 -25.15
N PRO A 11 -13.30 15.32 -23.87
CA PRO A 11 -14.69 15.57 -23.50
C PRO A 11 -15.23 16.85 -24.18
N PRO A 12 -16.49 16.87 -24.64
CA PRO A 12 -17.08 18.07 -25.21
C PRO A 12 -17.21 19.17 -24.15
N LEU A 13 -17.04 20.44 -24.56
CA LEU A 13 -17.34 21.59 -23.72
C LEU A 13 -18.82 21.98 -23.83
N PRO A 14 -19.42 22.50 -22.75
CA PRO A 14 -20.63 23.28 -22.88
C PRO A 14 -20.36 24.50 -23.77
N ALA A 15 -21.39 24.93 -24.51
CA ALA A 15 -21.29 26.14 -25.31
C ALA A 15 -20.87 27.33 -24.42
N PRO A 16 -19.93 28.18 -24.87
CA PRO A 16 -19.51 29.34 -24.10
C PRO A 16 -20.69 30.28 -23.87
N SER A 17 -20.76 30.88 -22.69
CA SER A 17 -21.79 31.88 -22.35
C SER A 17 -21.56 33.24 -23.01
N ARG A 18 -20.40 33.42 -23.66
CA ARG A 18 -19.99 34.67 -24.31
C ARG A 18 -20.24 34.60 -25.81
N ALA A 19 -20.40 35.77 -26.42
CA ALA A 19 -20.39 35.89 -27.87
C ALA A 19 -19.01 35.54 -28.42
N ARG A 20 -19.01 34.84 -29.56
CA ARG A 20 -17.79 34.53 -30.30
C ARG A 20 -17.08 35.83 -30.71
N PRO A 21 -15.76 35.97 -30.54
CA PRO A 21 -15.06 37.17 -30.94
C PRO A 21 -15.10 37.35 -32.46
N ASP A 22 -15.18 38.61 -32.92
CA ASP A 22 -14.98 38.96 -34.32
C ASP A 22 -13.49 38.96 -34.64
N LEU A 23 -13.06 37.99 -35.44
CA LEU A 23 -11.65 37.82 -35.82
C LEU A 23 -11.15 38.96 -36.71
N ASN A 24 -12.03 39.70 -37.39
CA ASN A 24 -11.62 40.87 -38.18
C ASN A 24 -11.12 42.02 -37.29
N SER A 25 -11.53 42.01 -36.03
CA SER A 25 -11.17 43.00 -35.01
C SER A 25 -10.14 42.46 -34.01
N ILE A 26 -9.48 41.33 -34.31
CA ILE A 26 -8.57 40.65 -33.38
C ILE A 26 -7.41 41.54 -32.92
N GLY A 27 -6.93 42.45 -33.77
CA GLY A 27 -5.88 43.42 -33.46
C GLY A 27 -6.19 44.40 -32.32
N GLN A 28 -7.46 44.50 -31.90
CA GLN A 28 -7.89 45.38 -30.80
C GLN A 28 -7.97 44.66 -29.44
N LEU A 29 -7.69 43.36 -29.40
CA LEU A 29 -7.81 42.58 -28.17
C LEU A 29 -6.64 42.87 -27.23
N SER A 30 -6.95 43.19 -25.97
CA SER A 30 -5.95 43.14 -24.90
C SER A 30 -5.51 41.70 -24.61
N TYR A 31 -4.36 41.53 -23.96
CA TYR A 31 -3.87 40.23 -23.49
C TYR A 31 -4.95 39.41 -22.77
N ASN A 32 -5.61 40.03 -21.79
CA ASN A 32 -6.64 39.39 -20.97
C ASN A 32 -7.87 38.98 -21.80
N GLN A 33 -8.24 39.76 -22.82
CA GLN A 33 -9.34 39.39 -23.71
C GLN A 33 -8.94 38.23 -24.61
N ALA A 34 -7.75 38.29 -25.21
CA ALA A 34 -7.24 37.25 -26.09
C ALA A 34 -7.12 35.90 -25.37
N ILE A 35 -6.50 35.86 -24.19
CA ILE A 35 -6.33 34.62 -23.42
C ILE A 35 -7.68 34.03 -22.99
N THR A 36 -8.64 34.89 -22.62
CA THR A 36 -9.97 34.41 -22.25
C THR A 36 -10.71 33.86 -23.46
N TYR A 37 -10.60 34.50 -24.63
CA TYR A 37 -11.21 33.98 -25.85
C TYR A 37 -10.60 32.65 -26.30
N ILE A 38 -9.28 32.45 -26.17
CA ILE A 38 -8.66 31.14 -26.39
C ILE A 38 -9.30 30.10 -25.49
N GLY A 39 -9.44 30.40 -24.19
CA GLY A 39 -10.01 29.47 -23.22
C GLY A 39 -11.51 29.19 -23.37
N ASP A 40 -12.27 30.09 -24.01
CA ASP A 40 -13.72 29.96 -24.16
C ASP A 40 -14.13 29.45 -25.56
N PHE A 41 -13.28 29.63 -26.57
CA PHE A 41 -13.50 29.23 -27.97
C PHE A 41 -12.35 28.36 -28.48
N PRO A 42 -12.37 27.04 -28.19
CA PRO A 42 -11.31 26.11 -28.59
C PRO A 42 -11.03 26.07 -30.10
N ASP A 43 -12.07 26.21 -30.91
CA ASP A 43 -12.00 26.26 -32.37
C ASP A 43 -11.24 27.49 -32.90
N LEU A 44 -11.14 28.54 -32.07
CA LEU A 44 -10.39 29.75 -32.37
C LEU A 44 -9.01 29.79 -31.71
N SER A 45 -8.69 28.78 -30.88
CA SER A 45 -7.47 28.79 -30.05
C SER A 45 -6.22 28.90 -30.88
N GLU A 46 -6.07 28.12 -31.96
CA GLU A 46 -4.90 28.20 -32.84
C GLU A 46 -4.77 29.59 -33.48
N HIS A 47 -5.86 30.13 -34.02
CA HIS A 47 -5.82 31.40 -34.75
C HIS A 47 -5.47 32.56 -33.83
N ILE A 48 -6.16 32.66 -32.69
CA ILE A 48 -5.83 33.67 -31.67
C ILE A 48 -4.41 33.42 -31.17
N TYR A 49 -3.98 32.17 -31.08
CA TYR A 49 -2.64 31.86 -30.59
C TYR A 49 -1.53 32.41 -31.48
N ARG A 50 -1.60 32.07 -32.77
CA ARG A 50 -0.63 32.54 -33.78
C ARG A 50 -0.67 34.05 -33.95
N TRP A 51 -1.85 34.66 -33.87
CA TRP A 51 -1.97 36.11 -33.89
C TRP A 51 -1.20 36.75 -32.72
N GLY A 52 -1.36 36.22 -31.50
CA GLY A 52 -0.69 36.75 -30.32
C GLY A 52 0.83 36.63 -30.37
N LEU A 53 1.37 35.57 -30.97
CA LEU A 53 2.82 35.45 -31.24
C LEU A 53 3.36 36.52 -32.22
N GLY A 54 2.51 37.02 -33.11
CA GLY A 54 2.87 38.04 -34.09
C GLY A 54 2.69 39.49 -33.61
N GLN A 55 2.22 39.70 -32.38
CA GLN A 55 2.07 41.02 -31.79
C GLN A 55 3.22 41.31 -30.81
N GLU A 56 3.86 42.46 -30.99
CA GLU A 56 4.87 42.96 -30.07
C GLU A 56 4.26 43.08 -28.65
N ASP A 57 4.98 42.54 -27.66
CA ASP A 57 4.61 42.56 -26.23
C ASP A 57 3.29 41.88 -25.82
N LEU A 58 2.53 41.28 -26.75
CA LEU A 58 1.31 40.58 -26.35
C LEU A 58 1.66 39.25 -25.69
N TRP A 59 2.30 38.33 -26.42
CA TRP A 59 2.93 37.13 -25.87
C TRP A 59 4.30 36.95 -26.49
N LYS A 60 5.31 36.61 -25.70
CA LYS A 60 6.59 36.20 -26.26
C LYS A 60 6.49 34.76 -26.73
N ASP A 61 7.14 34.46 -27.85
CA ASP A 61 7.40 33.09 -28.27
C ASP A 61 8.27 32.45 -27.19
N THR A 62 7.61 31.71 -26.29
CA THR A 62 8.30 31.06 -25.19
C THR A 62 9.04 29.88 -25.78
N PRO A 63 10.37 29.77 -25.57
CA PRO A 63 11.10 28.61 -26.05
C PRO A 63 10.45 27.33 -25.55
N ARG A 64 10.46 26.31 -26.40
CA ARG A 64 9.91 25.01 -26.03
C ARG A 64 10.93 24.28 -25.19
N PHE A 65 10.60 24.06 -23.92
CA PHE A 65 11.46 23.34 -22.97
C PHE A 65 11.09 21.84 -22.99
N LEU A 66 11.66 21.11 -23.94
CA LEU A 66 11.43 19.67 -24.14
C LEU A 66 12.11 18.84 -23.07
N ALA A 67 13.28 19.28 -22.64
CA ALA A 67 14.05 18.72 -21.54
C ALA A 67 14.19 19.71 -20.39
N ARG A 68 14.59 19.19 -19.24
CA ARG A 68 14.89 19.98 -18.04
C ARG A 68 15.98 21.02 -18.33
N ASP A 69 17.01 20.60 -19.05
CA ASP A 69 18.22 21.40 -19.24
C ASP A 69 17.95 22.59 -20.18
N ASP A 70 17.01 22.48 -21.12
CA ASP A 70 16.55 23.59 -21.98
C ASP A 70 16.08 24.82 -21.17
N ALA A 71 15.39 24.59 -20.04
CA ALA A 71 14.92 25.68 -19.19
C ALA A 71 16.08 26.33 -18.41
N ILE A 72 17.09 25.55 -18.03
CA ILE A 72 18.30 26.06 -17.38
C ILE A 72 19.08 26.91 -18.37
N GLU A 73 19.36 26.38 -19.56
CA GLU A 73 20.09 27.06 -20.64
C GLU A 73 19.43 28.41 -20.97
N TRP A 74 18.10 28.45 -21.09
CA TRP A 74 17.38 29.71 -21.33
C TRP A 74 17.55 30.74 -20.20
N HIS A 75 17.49 30.30 -18.94
CA HIS A 75 17.72 31.19 -17.80
C HIS A 75 19.18 31.68 -17.75
N GLU A 76 20.15 30.84 -18.13
CA GLU A 76 21.56 31.20 -18.27
C GLU A 76 21.80 32.19 -19.42
N GLU A 77 21.11 32.04 -20.55
CA GLU A 77 21.18 33.01 -21.65
C GLU A 77 20.67 34.40 -21.24
N ILE A 78 19.60 34.46 -20.44
CA ILE A 78 19.04 35.72 -19.93
C ILE A 78 19.94 36.33 -18.84
N ASN A 79 20.51 35.50 -17.97
CA ASN A 79 21.39 35.93 -16.89
C ASN A 79 22.65 35.05 -16.80
N PRO A 80 23.68 35.32 -17.62
CA PRO A 80 24.85 34.45 -17.81
C PRO A 80 25.83 34.43 -16.62
N VAL A 81 25.59 35.25 -15.61
CA VAL A 81 26.46 35.35 -14.42
C VAL A 81 25.94 34.46 -13.28
N ALA A 82 24.70 33.97 -13.37
CA ALA A 82 24.09 33.12 -12.35
C ALA A 82 24.58 31.66 -12.48
N THR A 83 25.10 31.10 -11.39
CA THR A 83 25.42 29.66 -11.28
C THR A 83 24.29 28.85 -10.63
N THR A 84 23.38 29.54 -9.95
CA THR A 84 22.11 29.04 -9.41
C THR A 84 21.11 30.19 -9.43
N PHE A 85 19.83 29.92 -9.67
CA PHE A 85 18.80 30.96 -9.72
C PHE A 85 18.00 30.99 -8.42
N SER A 86 17.87 32.16 -7.80
CA SER A 86 16.91 32.39 -6.72
C SER A 86 15.49 32.49 -7.27
N GLN A 87 14.48 32.27 -6.41
CA GLN A 87 13.07 32.44 -6.79
C GLN A 87 12.76 33.85 -7.29
N GLN A 88 13.44 34.86 -6.75
CA GLN A 88 13.29 36.24 -7.20
C GLN A 88 13.88 36.43 -8.61
N GLU A 89 15.08 35.89 -8.88
CA GLU A 89 15.69 35.98 -10.22
C GLU A 89 14.87 35.23 -11.28
N ILE A 90 14.28 34.09 -10.94
CA ILE A 90 13.35 33.39 -11.83
C ILE A 90 12.12 34.24 -12.11
N ALA A 91 11.56 34.86 -11.06
CA ALA A 91 10.42 35.74 -11.22
C ALA A 91 10.77 36.98 -12.07
N ASP A 92 11.95 37.55 -11.90
CA ASP A 92 12.44 38.72 -12.63
C ASP A 92 12.71 38.38 -14.10
N ASN A 93 13.36 37.24 -14.39
CA ASN A 93 13.57 36.75 -15.76
C ASN A 93 12.25 36.47 -16.49
N ASN A 94 11.24 36.03 -15.74
CA ASN A 94 9.89 35.77 -16.25
C ASN A 94 8.97 37.00 -16.24
N ASN A 95 9.39 38.10 -15.60
CA ASN A 95 8.52 39.26 -15.40
C ASN A 95 8.21 39.93 -16.75
N GLY A 96 6.94 40.32 -16.93
CA GLY A 96 6.45 40.88 -18.17
C GLY A 96 6.31 39.88 -19.32
N ILE A 97 6.63 38.59 -19.10
CA ILE A 97 6.37 37.54 -20.08
C ILE A 97 4.98 36.96 -19.83
N ASN A 98 4.10 37.14 -20.81
CA ASN A 98 2.81 36.50 -20.83
C ASN A 98 2.96 35.07 -21.36
N PHE A 99 2.61 34.07 -20.55
CA PHE A 99 2.64 32.64 -20.89
C PHE A 99 1.21 32.10 -21.05
N PRO A 100 0.60 32.18 -22.25
CA PRO A 100 -0.74 31.67 -22.50
C PRO A 100 -0.93 30.20 -22.13
N ILE A 101 0.06 29.35 -22.43
CA ILE A 101 -0.01 27.90 -22.15
C ILE A 101 -0.10 27.66 -20.65
N ASP A 102 0.75 28.30 -19.84
CA ASP A 102 0.67 28.24 -18.38
C ASP A 102 -0.72 28.60 -17.88
N TRP A 103 -1.29 29.68 -18.39
CA TRP A 103 -2.62 30.10 -17.99
C TRP A 103 -3.69 29.05 -18.33
N LEU A 104 -3.64 28.49 -19.53
CA LEU A 104 -4.58 27.46 -19.97
C LEU A 104 -4.46 26.17 -19.15
N VAL A 105 -3.23 25.76 -18.80
CA VAL A 105 -2.96 24.60 -17.95
C VAL A 105 -3.52 24.83 -16.55
N ARG A 106 -3.19 25.97 -15.91
CA ARG A 106 -3.66 26.30 -14.55
C ARG A 106 -5.18 26.44 -14.46
N ARG A 107 -5.85 26.76 -15.56
CA ARG A 107 -7.32 26.96 -15.63
C ARG A 107 -8.08 25.77 -16.19
N ASP A 108 -7.43 24.63 -16.35
CA ASP A 108 -8.03 23.38 -16.84
C ASP A 108 -8.70 23.51 -18.22
N LYS A 109 -8.12 24.33 -19.11
CA LYS A 109 -8.67 24.62 -20.45
C LYS A 109 -8.28 23.56 -21.48
N LEU A 110 -8.68 22.32 -21.22
CA LEU A 110 -8.27 21.12 -21.99
C LEU A 110 -8.51 21.23 -23.50
N GLN A 111 -9.64 21.76 -23.95
CA GLN A 111 -10.02 21.74 -25.36
C GLN A 111 -9.19 22.74 -26.17
N SER A 112 -8.91 23.91 -25.61
CA SER A 112 -8.00 24.89 -26.20
C SER A 112 -6.59 24.31 -26.28
N LEU A 113 -6.11 23.70 -25.20
CA LEU A 113 -4.82 23.00 -25.15
C LEU A 113 -4.75 21.85 -26.15
N HIS A 114 -5.82 21.08 -26.32
CA HIS A 114 -5.90 20.04 -27.34
C HIS A 114 -5.77 20.60 -28.76
N ALA A 115 -6.47 21.70 -29.07
CA ALA A 115 -6.36 22.36 -30.37
C ALA A 115 -4.93 22.87 -30.62
N LEU A 116 -4.29 23.48 -29.62
CA LEU A 116 -2.90 23.91 -29.71
C LEU A 116 -1.93 22.74 -29.88
N HIS A 117 -2.17 21.61 -29.21
CA HIS A 117 -1.39 20.40 -29.37
C HIS A 117 -1.53 19.82 -30.79
N GLN A 118 -2.75 19.75 -31.34
CA GLN A 118 -2.96 19.31 -32.74
C GLN A 118 -2.27 20.23 -33.76
N ALA A 119 -2.19 21.53 -33.46
CA ALA A 119 -1.50 22.52 -34.29
C ALA A 119 0.04 22.52 -34.11
N GLY A 120 0.59 21.67 -33.23
CA GLY A 120 2.03 21.62 -32.93
C GLY A 120 2.56 22.82 -32.12
N LEU A 121 1.67 23.59 -31.49
CA LEU A 121 1.98 24.82 -30.75
C LEU A 121 2.24 24.57 -29.25
N TRP A 122 1.97 23.37 -28.77
CA TRP A 122 2.21 22.95 -27.38
C TRP A 122 2.44 21.45 -27.33
N THR A 123 3.38 20.98 -26.50
CA THR A 123 3.52 19.55 -26.21
C THR A 123 3.25 19.26 -24.73
N PRO A 124 2.37 18.29 -24.41
CA PRO A 124 1.98 18.00 -23.03
C PRO A 124 3.14 17.64 -22.07
N THR A 125 4.21 17.03 -22.59
CA THR A 125 5.36 16.52 -21.80
C THR A 125 6.49 17.55 -21.65
N GLU A 126 6.22 18.84 -21.88
CA GLU A 126 7.20 19.92 -21.74
C GLU A 126 7.21 20.53 -20.34
N TYR A 127 8.20 21.40 -20.12
CA TYR A 127 8.31 22.28 -18.96
C TYR A 127 7.84 23.70 -19.31
N ASN A 128 7.45 24.45 -18.30
CA ASN A 128 7.25 25.90 -18.43
C ASN A 128 8.53 26.67 -18.11
N ALA A 129 8.50 27.98 -18.35
CA ALA A 129 9.62 28.89 -18.06
C ALA A 129 9.93 29.05 -16.55
N TYR A 130 9.08 28.52 -15.68
CA TYR A 130 9.39 28.43 -14.26
C TYR A 130 10.15 27.15 -13.91
N GLY A 131 10.34 26.22 -14.85
CA GLY A 131 11.00 24.94 -14.60
C GLY A 131 10.08 23.85 -14.05
N PHE A 132 8.77 23.99 -14.12
CA PHE A 132 7.83 22.92 -13.76
C PHE A 132 7.35 22.19 -15.00
N SER A 133 7.28 20.86 -14.93
CA SER A 133 6.57 20.10 -15.97
C SER A 133 5.10 20.53 -16.00
N TYR A 134 4.48 20.57 -17.18
CA TYR A 134 3.07 20.92 -17.28
C TYR A 134 2.17 19.95 -16.49
N LEU A 135 2.59 18.70 -16.31
CA LEU A 135 1.87 17.73 -15.46
C LEU A 135 1.82 18.19 -14.01
N ARG A 136 2.96 18.62 -13.44
CA ARG A 136 3.01 19.18 -12.09
C ARG A 136 2.23 20.49 -11.98
N LEU A 137 2.40 21.38 -12.95
CA LEU A 137 1.67 22.64 -12.97
C LEU A 137 0.16 22.43 -12.94
N ALA A 138 -0.34 21.46 -13.72
CA ALA A 138 -1.76 21.09 -13.72
C ALA A 138 -2.22 20.59 -12.35
N TYR A 139 -1.45 19.70 -11.72
CA TYR A 139 -1.77 19.16 -10.39
C TYR A 139 -1.80 20.26 -9.31
N ASP A 140 -0.77 21.09 -9.24
CA ASP A 140 -0.64 22.16 -8.23
C ASP A 140 -1.78 23.20 -8.31
N ASN A 141 -2.48 23.27 -9.45
CA ASN A 141 -3.62 24.16 -9.70
C ASN A 141 -4.98 23.45 -9.73
N GLY A 142 -5.04 22.15 -9.42
CA GLY A 142 -6.28 21.37 -9.44
C GLY A 142 -6.89 21.20 -10.84
N ALA A 143 -6.10 21.33 -11.90
CA ALA A 143 -6.54 21.20 -13.28
C ALA A 143 -6.64 19.72 -13.71
N GLY A 144 -7.67 19.05 -13.22
CA GLY A 144 -7.81 17.59 -13.30
C GLY A 144 -7.96 17.04 -14.73
N LEU A 145 -8.62 17.76 -15.65
CA LEU A 145 -8.78 17.31 -17.03
C LEU A 145 -7.46 17.41 -17.80
N VAL A 146 -6.75 18.53 -17.68
CA VAL A 146 -5.44 18.75 -18.28
C VAL A 146 -4.40 17.81 -17.69
N PHE A 147 -4.40 17.60 -16.37
CA PHE A 147 -3.53 16.63 -15.71
C PHE A 147 -3.65 15.23 -16.31
N ASN A 148 -4.88 14.72 -16.46
CA ASN A 148 -5.12 13.41 -17.05
C ASN A 148 -4.79 13.37 -18.55
N TYR A 149 -5.00 14.48 -19.27
CA TYR A 149 -4.64 14.57 -20.69
C TYR A 149 -3.13 14.50 -20.91
N ILE A 150 -2.36 15.21 -20.09
CA ILE A 150 -0.90 15.16 -20.12
C ILE A 150 -0.43 13.73 -19.80
N ALA A 151 -0.96 13.11 -18.73
CA ALA A 151 -0.59 11.75 -18.37
C ALA A 151 -0.95 10.73 -19.47
N TYR A 152 -2.10 10.89 -20.14
CA TYR A 152 -2.47 10.07 -21.29
C TYR A 152 -1.43 10.20 -22.41
N HIS A 153 -1.03 11.41 -22.79
CA HIS A 153 -0.02 11.62 -23.84
C HIS A 153 1.39 11.18 -23.43
N ALA A 154 1.69 11.19 -22.13
CA ALA A 154 2.95 10.72 -21.58
C ALA A 154 3.03 9.19 -21.37
N ARG A 155 1.93 8.45 -21.56
CA ARG A 155 1.79 7.04 -21.14
C ARG A 155 2.85 6.07 -21.68
N HIS A 156 3.44 6.38 -22.83
CA HIS A 156 4.52 5.60 -23.46
C HIS A 156 5.86 6.35 -23.50
N ASN A 157 5.94 7.54 -22.90
CA ASN A 157 7.15 8.36 -22.87
C ASN A 157 7.97 8.03 -21.62
N LEU A 158 8.91 7.10 -21.77
CA LEU A 158 9.79 6.64 -20.71
C LEU A 158 10.73 7.74 -20.20
N ASP A 159 11.22 8.60 -21.10
CA ASP A 159 12.15 9.67 -20.73
C ASP A 159 11.46 10.73 -19.87
N PHE A 160 10.22 11.09 -20.21
CA PHE A 160 9.40 11.96 -19.36
C PHE A 160 9.05 11.29 -18.03
N ALA A 161 8.71 10.00 -18.01
CA ALA A 161 8.42 9.31 -16.76
C ALA A 161 9.63 9.27 -15.80
N ARG A 162 10.86 9.31 -16.33
CA ARG A 162 12.12 9.35 -15.58
C ARG A 162 12.58 10.76 -15.24
N SER A 163 12.08 11.79 -15.92
CA SER A 163 12.51 13.14 -15.67
C SER A 163 11.93 13.66 -14.36
N HIS A 164 12.56 14.68 -13.79
CA HIS A 164 12.11 15.25 -12.53
C HIS A 164 10.89 16.16 -12.79
N PRO A 165 9.84 16.18 -11.94
CA PRO A 165 8.63 16.99 -12.18
C PRO A 165 8.86 18.50 -12.15
N ALA A 166 10.05 18.93 -11.72
CA ALA A 166 10.54 20.29 -11.72
C ALA A 166 12.05 20.33 -12.05
N VAL A 167 12.61 21.47 -12.39
CA VAL A 167 14.03 21.65 -12.70
C VAL A 167 14.80 21.93 -11.40
N PRO A 168 15.60 21.00 -10.83
CA PRO A 168 16.27 21.24 -9.56
C PRO A 168 17.29 22.37 -9.61
N GLY A 169 17.91 22.62 -10.78
CA GLY A 169 18.83 23.74 -10.98
C GLY A 169 18.19 25.13 -10.81
N LEU A 170 16.87 25.24 -11.01
CA LEU A 170 16.11 26.48 -10.83
C LEU A 170 15.52 26.61 -9.42
N HIS A 171 15.17 25.50 -8.77
CA HIS A 171 14.48 25.56 -7.48
C HIS A 171 15.33 25.13 -6.28
N GLY A 172 16.59 24.78 -6.52
CA GLY A 172 17.50 24.24 -5.53
C GLY A 172 17.09 22.84 -5.02
N PRO A 173 17.85 22.29 -4.05
CA PRO A 173 17.59 20.96 -3.49
C PRO A 173 16.35 20.90 -2.57
N PHE A 174 15.64 22.03 -2.38
CA PHE A 174 14.48 22.14 -1.49
C PHE A 174 13.22 21.48 -2.05
N LEU A 175 13.14 21.25 -3.36
CA LEU A 175 12.16 20.33 -3.92
C LEU A 175 12.61 18.91 -3.58
N HIS A 176 12.06 18.37 -2.49
CA HIS A 176 12.31 17.05 -1.89
C HIS A 176 13.48 16.28 -2.53
N ALA A 177 14.67 16.35 -1.91
CA ALA A 177 15.90 15.72 -2.39
C ALA A 177 15.80 14.20 -2.68
N GLU A 178 14.67 13.58 -2.34
CA GLU A 178 14.37 12.17 -2.56
C GLU A 178 13.50 11.94 -3.80
N LEU A 179 12.81 12.95 -4.35
CA LEU A 179 12.08 12.85 -5.61
C LEU A 179 13.07 12.71 -6.76
N VAL A 180 13.01 11.59 -7.47
CA VAL A 180 13.90 11.34 -8.61
C VAL A 180 13.16 11.57 -9.92
N ASN A 181 11.88 11.20 -9.99
CA ASN A 181 11.13 11.19 -11.24
C ASN A 181 9.62 11.46 -11.05
N HIS A 182 8.87 11.59 -12.15
CA HIS A 182 7.41 11.79 -12.10
C HIS A 182 6.65 10.63 -11.46
N LEU A 183 7.13 9.40 -11.56
CA LEU A 183 6.46 8.24 -10.96
C LEU A 183 6.59 8.24 -9.44
N ASP A 184 7.75 8.61 -8.90
CA ASP A 184 7.95 8.86 -7.46
C ASP A 184 7.03 9.98 -6.98
N TRP A 185 6.95 11.06 -7.75
CA TRP A 185 6.08 12.19 -7.42
C TRP A 185 4.59 11.81 -7.38
N LEU A 186 4.12 10.98 -8.31
CA LEU A 186 2.74 10.46 -8.28
C LEU A 186 2.46 9.64 -7.00
N LEU A 187 3.43 8.85 -6.54
CA LEU A 187 3.29 8.08 -5.30
C LEU A 187 3.31 8.98 -4.06
N GLU A 188 4.14 10.03 -4.06
CA GLU A 188 4.22 11.02 -2.98
C GLU A 188 2.90 11.78 -2.80
N ILE A 189 2.30 12.23 -3.89
CA ILE A 189 1.03 12.98 -3.86
C ILE A 189 -0.21 12.08 -3.69
N GLY A 190 -0.03 10.75 -3.65
CA GLY A 190 -1.10 9.78 -3.41
C GLY A 190 -1.90 9.36 -4.65
N GLU A 191 -1.42 9.67 -5.86
CA GLU A 191 -2.05 9.32 -7.14
C GLU A 191 -1.75 7.87 -7.58
N TYR A 192 -1.98 6.91 -6.67
CA TYR A 192 -1.64 5.49 -6.86
C TYR A 192 -2.34 4.82 -8.06
N LYS A 193 -3.57 5.26 -8.36
CA LYS A 193 -4.32 4.75 -9.51
C LYS A 193 -3.65 5.17 -10.81
N LEU A 194 -3.26 6.44 -10.92
CA LEU A 194 -2.58 6.95 -12.09
C LEU A 194 -1.21 6.31 -12.25
N PHE A 195 -0.43 6.20 -11.16
CA PHE A 195 0.83 5.45 -11.14
C PHE A 195 0.64 4.05 -11.72
N THR A 196 -0.36 3.30 -11.24
CA THR A 196 -0.61 1.92 -11.68
C THR A 196 -0.95 1.84 -13.17
N VAL A 197 -1.77 2.76 -13.67
CA VAL A 197 -2.16 2.81 -15.09
C VAL A 197 -0.96 3.16 -15.96
N TRP A 198 -0.23 4.22 -15.60
CA TRP A 198 0.91 4.70 -16.37
C TRP A 198 2.04 3.68 -16.38
N TRP A 199 2.36 3.07 -15.23
CA TRP A 199 3.36 2.01 -15.13
C TRP A 199 3.11 0.87 -16.11
N ARG A 200 1.86 0.41 -16.25
CA ARG A 200 1.49 -0.64 -17.22
C ARG A 200 1.69 -0.23 -18.67
N TYR A 201 1.40 1.03 -19.01
CA TYR A 201 1.62 1.53 -20.37
C TYR A 201 3.11 1.66 -20.72
N LEU A 202 3.94 2.03 -19.75
CA LEU A 202 5.40 2.07 -19.92
C LEU A 202 5.98 0.66 -20.11
N ASP A 203 5.35 -0.34 -19.50
CA ASP A 203 5.75 -1.75 -19.60
C ASP A 203 5.06 -2.49 -20.76
N THR A 204 4.61 -1.77 -21.80
CA THR A 204 3.94 -2.33 -22.98
C THR A 204 4.67 -1.97 -24.29
N PRO A 205 5.17 -2.95 -25.07
CA PRO A 205 5.27 -4.38 -24.73
C PRO A 205 6.16 -4.58 -23.48
N PRO A 206 6.10 -5.73 -22.78
CA PRO A 206 6.89 -5.99 -21.56
C PRO A 206 8.39 -6.03 -21.89
N THR A 207 8.97 -4.86 -22.06
CA THR A 207 10.39 -4.64 -22.11
C THR A 207 10.75 -4.29 -20.69
N THR A 208 11.34 -5.23 -19.97
CA THR A 208 11.86 -5.05 -18.61
C THR A 208 12.27 -3.61 -18.40
N ILE A 209 11.40 -2.84 -17.73
CA ILE A 209 11.67 -1.45 -17.33
C ILE A 209 12.99 -1.40 -16.53
N ASN A 210 13.49 -2.55 -16.05
CA ASN A 210 14.80 -2.75 -15.45
C ASN A 210 15.68 -3.75 -16.24
N SER A 211 16.07 -3.41 -17.48
CA SER A 211 17.29 -3.98 -18.10
C SER A 211 18.49 -3.07 -17.81
N GLU A 212 19.70 -3.62 -17.71
CA GLU A 212 20.94 -3.02 -17.15
C GLU A 212 21.29 -1.55 -17.52
N ASP A 213 20.68 -0.96 -18.54
CA ASP A 213 20.89 0.45 -18.97
C ASP A 213 19.62 1.35 -18.86
N LYS A 214 18.53 0.85 -18.29
CA LYS A 214 17.19 1.48 -18.38
C LYS A 214 16.38 1.45 -17.08
N GLU A 215 16.99 1.27 -15.92
CA GLU A 215 16.20 1.09 -14.69
C GLU A 215 15.40 2.34 -14.29
N ILE A 216 14.07 2.23 -14.21
CA ILE A 216 13.28 3.19 -13.42
C ILE A 216 13.51 2.82 -11.96
N TYR A 217 14.41 3.56 -11.31
CA TYR A 217 14.64 3.40 -9.89
C TYR A 217 13.57 4.15 -9.11
N LEU A 218 12.65 3.40 -8.49
CA LEU A 218 11.74 3.97 -7.48
C LEU A 218 12.51 4.17 -6.18
N ASN A 219 12.47 5.38 -5.65
CA ASN A 219 13.15 5.69 -4.41
C ASN A 219 12.56 4.89 -3.22
N LYS A 220 13.24 4.94 -2.07
CA LYS A 220 12.83 4.24 -0.86
C LYS A 220 11.41 4.62 -0.39
N ASN A 221 11.08 5.91 -0.42
CA ASN A 221 9.77 6.40 0.03
C ASN A 221 8.65 5.95 -0.91
N SER A 222 8.89 5.92 -2.22
CA SER A 222 7.99 5.38 -3.23
C SER A 222 7.71 3.90 -2.99
N GLN A 223 8.74 3.11 -2.67
CA GLN A 223 8.56 1.70 -2.32
C GLN A 223 7.75 1.54 -1.02
N ILE A 224 7.96 2.40 -0.02
CA ILE A 224 7.12 2.44 1.19
C ILE A 224 5.67 2.78 0.82
N ALA A 225 5.45 3.81 0.00
CA ALA A 225 4.12 4.23 -0.44
C ALA A 225 3.41 3.14 -1.24
N LEU A 226 4.15 2.35 -2.03
CA LEU A 226 3.62 1.16 -2.70
C LEU A 226 3.19 0.09 -1.71
N CYS A 227 3.99 -0.21 -0.68
CA CYS A 227 3.59 -1.13 0.38
C CYS A 227 2.28 -0.69 1.07
N GLU A 228 2.05 0.61 1.19
CA GLU A 228 0.87 1.21 1.82
C GLU A 228 -0.37 1.30 0.90
N SER A 229 -0.28 1.00 -0.40
CA SER A 229 -1.40 1.24 -1.33
C SER A 229 -1.65 0.11 -2.35
N THR A 230 -0.64 -0.73 -2.61
CA THR A 230 -0.63 -1.66 -3.73
C THR A 230 -1.53 -2.88 -3.49
N THR A 231 -2.17 -3.39 -4.55
CA THR A 231 -2.94 -4.64 -4.51
C THR A 231 -2.03 -5.86 -4.69
N LEU A 232 -2.50 -7.05 -4.30
CA LEU A 232 -1.75 -8.31 -4.55
C LEU A 232 -1.34 -8.47 -6.02
N GLY A 233 -2.26 -8.20 -6.96
CA GLY A 233 -1.98 -8.35 -8.39
C GLY A 233 -0.91 -7.38 -8.88
N MET A 234 -0.95 -6.13 -8.44
CA MET A 234 0.04 -5.13 -8.82
C MET A 234 1.41 -5.39 -8.15
N ALA A 235 1.44 -5.85 -6.90
CA ALA A 235 2.69 -6.21 -6.22
C ALA A 235 3.38 -7.41 -6.91
N ASN A 236 2.61 -8.45 -7.27
CA ASN A 236 3.12 -9.57 -8.07
C ASN A 236 3.65 -9.06 -9.43
N TYR A 237 2.88 -8.20 -10.10
CA TYR A 237 3.26 -7.64 -11.40
C TYR A 237 4.59 -6.89 -11.34
N LEU A 238 4.74 -5.96 -10.39
CA LEU A 238 5.94 -5.16 -10.17
C LEU A 238 7.17 -6.04 -9.89
N ARG A 239 7.00 -7.07 -9.08
CA ARG A 239 8.08 -8.02 -8.77
C ARG A 239 8.49 -8.83 -10.00
N GLU A 240 7.52 -9.46 -10.66
CA GLU A 240 7.77 -10.48 -11.69
C GLU A 240 8.22 -9.86 -13.02
N ASN A 241 7.76 -8.66 -13.36
CA ASN A 241 8.06 -8.02 -14.64
C ASN A 241 9.10 -6.89 -14.54
N ASN A 242 9.26 -6.29 -13.35
CA ASN A 242 10.07 -5.08 -13.20
C ASN A 242 11.10 -5.18 -12.07
N SER A 243 11.31 -6.34 -11.44
CA SER A 243 12.31 -6.52 -10.38
C SER A 243 12.17 -5.55 -9.19
N VAL A 244 10.98 -4.95 -8.98
CA VAL A 244 10.73 -4.06 -7.83
C VAL A 244 10.42 -4.92 -6.61
N ASN A 245 11.33 -4.92 -5.64
CA ASN A 245 11.23 -5.72 -4.43
C ASN A 245 10.53 -4.95 -3.31
N LEU A 246 9.28 -5.33 -3.01
CA LEU A 246 8.49 -4.72 -1.92
C LEU A 246 8.61 -5.45 -0.57
N GLU A 247 9.24 -6.62 -0.51
CA GLU A 247 9.37 -7.40 0.73
C GLU A 247 10.64 -7.11 1.54
N THR A 248 11.65 -6.51 0.93
CA THR A 248 12.90 -6.10 1.60
C THR A 248 13.07 -4.58 1.64
N VAL A 249 11.98 -3.83 1.51
CA VAL A 249 12.02 -2.36 1.58
C VAL A 249 12.67 -1.93 2.89
N ASP A 250 13.64 -1.02 2.80
CA ASP A 250 14.27 -0.44 3.98
C ASP A 250 13.22 0.36 4.76
N THR A 251 12.89 -0.12 5.95
CA THR A 251 11.92 0.53 6.82
C THR A 251 12.56 1.39 7.90
N SER A 252 13.85 1.72 7.82
CA SER A 252 14.53 2.51 8.87
C SER A 252 13.95 3.92 9.10
N SER A 253 13.27 4.51 8.12
CA SER A 253 12.59 5.81 8.26
C SER A 253 11.25 5.71 8.99
N ILE A 254 10.72 4.50 9.17
CA ILE A 254 9.49 4.23 9.89
C ILE A 254 9.79 3.35 11.09
N ARG A 255 9.03 3.50 12.18
CA ARG A 255 9.06 2.47 13.23
C ARG A 255 8.29 1.28 12.66
N GLY A 256 8.93 0.13 12.47
CA GLY A 256 8.29 -1.09 12.00
C GLY A 256 8.99 -1.83 10.87
N SER A 257 8.37 -2.94 10.48
CA SER A 257 8.77 -3.82 9.37
C SER A 257 7.80 -3.68 8.20
N VAL A 258 8.10 -4.29 7.05
CA VAL A 258 7.16 -4.34 5.89
C VAL A 258 5.80 -4.93 6.26
N TRP A 259 5.73 -5.80 7.26
CA TRP A 259 4.47 -6.34 7.79
C TRP A 259 3.64 -5.30 8.54
N HIS A 260 4.29 -4.33 9.21
CA HIS A 260 3.61 -3.18 9.82
C HIS A 260 3.09 -2.22 8.73
N LEU A 261 3.86 -1.99 7.68
CA LEU A 261 3.41 -1.20 6.52
C LEU A 261 2.16 -1.78 5.87
N ALA A 262 2.10 -3.11 5.73
CA ALA A 262 0.94 -3.79 5.18
C ALA A 262 -0.38 -3.51 5.95
N LEU A 263 -0.31 -3.08 7.21
CA LEU A 263 -1.49 -2.69 8.00
C LEU A 263 -2.06 -1.33 7.62
N LYS A 264 -1.23 -0.45 7.06
CA LYS A 264 -1.67 0.83 6.48
C LYS A 264 -2.34 0.61 5.13
N ASN A 265 -1.97 -0.46 4.43
CA ASN A 265 -2.55 -0.81 3.14
C ASN A 265 -4.05 -1.14 3.26
N PRO A 266 -4.95 -0.44 2.55
CA PRO A 266 -6.37 -0.77 2.60
C PRO A 266 -6.67 -2.18 2.05
N ASN A 267 -5.81 -2.72 1.18
CA ASN A 267 -5.95 -4.05 0.59
C ASN A 267 -5.26 -5.11 1.46
N SER A 268 -6.01 -5.81 2.30
CA SER A 268 -5.46 -6.88 3.16
C SER A 268 -4.78 -8.02 2.39
N ASN A 269 -5.06 -8.17 1.10
CA ASN A 269 -4.45 -9.21 0.26
C ASN A 269 -2.97 -8.91 -0.04
N PHE A 270 -2.47 -7.70 0.22
CA PHE A 270 -1.03 -7.41 0.15
C PHE A 270 -0.23 -8.27 1.15
N ILE A 271 -0.83 -8.69 2.26
CA ILE A 271 -0.21 -9.64 3.20
C ILE A 271 0.04 -11.00 2.54
N GLU A 272 -0.75 -11.41 1.54
CA GLU A 272 -0.52 -12.65 0.80
C GLU A 272 0.71 -12.55 -0.10
N TYR A 273 0.97 -11.37 -0.68
CA TYR A 273 2.20 -11.08 -1.40
C TYR A 273 3.39 -11.28 -0.47
N LEU A 274 3.37 -10.65 0.71
CA LEU A 274 4.43 -10.81 1.70
C LEU A 274 4.56 -12.27 2.17
N ALA A 275 3.46 -12.99 2.38
CA ALA A 275 3.50 -14.40 2.80
C ALA A 275 4.13 -15.34 1.75
N LYS A 276 4.10 -14.94 0.47
CA LYS A 276 4.70 -15.67 -0.66
C LYS A 276 6.19 -15.37 -0.80
N TYR A 277 6.61 -14.12 -0.60
CA TYR A 277 7.97 -13.69 -0.97
C TYR A 277 8.83 -13.16 0.18
N ALA A 278 8.26 -12.61 1.23
CA ALA A 278 9.00 -12.12 2.39
C ALA A 278 9.50 -13.29 3.26
N ASP A 279 10.62 -13.10 3.97
CA ASP A 279 11.05 -14.06 4.98
C ASP A 279 10.05 -14.09 6.13
N ARG A 280 9.35 -15.21 6.30
CA ARG A 280 8.35 -15.40 7.37
C ARG A 280 8.92 -15.26 8.77
N LYS A 281 10.23 -15.44 8.97
CA LYS A 281 10.87 -15.20 10.28
C LYS A 281 10.76 -13.73 10.72
N THR A 282 10.49 -12.82 9.79
CA THR A 282 10.36 -11.38 10.06
C THR A 282 8.96 -10.95 10.49
N ILE A 283 7.94 -11.82 10.40
CA ILE A 283 6.54 -11.47 10.64
C ILE A 283 6.25 -11.05 12.08
N ASP A 284 7.01 -11.57 13.05
CA ASP A 284 6.83 -11.28 14.47
C ASP A 284 7.90 -10.31 15.01
N ILE A 285 8.76 -9.74 14.14
CA ILE A 285 9.80 -8.79 14.53
C ILE A 285 9.16 -7.44 14.87
N LEU A 286 9.50 -6.90 16.04
CA LEU A 286 8.98 -5.63 16.54
C LEU A 286 9.59 -4.41 15.82
N ALA A 287 10.80 -4.50 15.25
CA ALA A 287 11.42 -3.50 14.37
C ALA A 287 11.23 -2.02 14.80
N GLY A 288 11.38 -1.71 16.08
CA GLY A 288 11.20 -0.35 16.62
C GLY A 288 9.75 0.04 16.97
N HIS A 289 8.77 -0.82 16.70
CA HIS A 289 7.46 -0.81 17.36
C HIS A 289 7.51 -1.53 18.71
N MET A 290 6.55 -1.21 19.57
CA MET A 290 6.35 -1.91 20.85
C MET A 290 5.47 -3.16 20.72
N GLU A 291 4.78 -3.30 19.59
CA GLU A 291 3.80 -4.33 19.30
C GLU A 291 4.20 -5.09 18.04
N SER A 292 3.86 -6.37 17.96
CA SER A 292 3.99 -7.17 16.73
C SER A 292 2.98 -6.71 15.67
N PRO A 293 3.18 -7.04 14.38
CA PRO A 293 2.17 -6.73 13.35
C PRO A 293 0.78 -7.29 13.67
N LEU A 294 0.71 -8.44 14.34
CA LEU A 294 -0.55 -9.06 14.73
C LEU A 294 -1.28 -8.25 15.83
N GLU A 295 -0.54 -7.80 16.84
CA GLU A 295 -1.06 -6.92 17.91
C GLU A 295 -1.47 -5.56 17.33
N ALA A 296 -0.61 -4.95 16.51
CA ALA A 296 -0.88 -3.68 15.84
C ALA A 296 -2.14 -3.76 14.96
N ALA A 297 -2.36 -4.87 14.23
CA ALA A 297 -3.57 -5.06 13.44
C ALA A 297 -4.84 -5.01 14.29
N ARG A 298 -4.77 -5.50 15.54
CA ARG A 298 -5.88 -5.44 16.48
C ARG A 298 -6.07 -4.05 17.06
N THR A 299 -4.99 -3.39 17.50
CA THR A 299 -5.01 -2.00 17.98
C THR A 299 -5.63 -1.05 16.94
N LEU A 300 -5.32 -1.26 15.66
CA LEU A 300 -5.87 -0.52 14.52
C LEU A 300 -7.25 -1.02 14.05
N ASN A 301 -7.86 -2.01 14.72
CA ASN A 301 -9.14 -2.63 14.37
C ASN A 301 -9.22 -3.18 12.91
N ARG A 302 -8.09 -3.66 12.37
CA ARG A 302 -7.95 -4.24 11.01
C ARG A 302 -8.16 -5.77 11.02
N PHE A 303 -9.40 -6.21 11.23
CA PHE A 303 -9.70 -7.65 11.40
C PHE A 303 -9.36 -8.52 10.18
N SER A 304 -9.54 -7.99 8.96
CA SER A 304 -9.16 -8.71 7.73
C SER A 304 -7.65 -8.95 7.65
N HIS A 305 -6.84 -7.92 7.95
CA HIS A 305 -5.38 -8.03 8.01
C HIS A 305 -4.93 -9.02 9.07
N PHE A 306 -5.53 -8.97 10.24
CA PHE A 306 -5.24 -9.90 11.33
C PHE A 306 -5.43 -11.37 10.92
N LYS A 307 -6.55 -11.71 10.28
CA LYS A 307 -6.77 -13.06 9.74
C LYS A 307 -5.70 -13.47 8.71
N LYS A 308 -5.28 -12.53 7.86
CA LYS A 308 -4.25 -12.78 6.83
C LYS A 308 -2.88 -12.97 7.47
N LEU A 309 -2.53 -12.20 8.50
CA LEU A 309 -1.29 -12.39 9.27
C LEU A 309 -1.25 -13.76 9.95
N LEU A 310 -2.34 -14.18 10.59
CA LEU A 310 -2.45 -15.53 11.17
C LEU A 310 -2.24 -16.61 10.10
N SER A 311 -2.90 -16.45 8.94
CA SER A 311 -2.76 -17.37 7.81
C SER A 311 -1.34 -17.38 7.22
N ALA A 312 -0.63 -16.26 7.29
CA ALA A 312 0.77 -16.12 6.88
C ALA A 312 1.77 -16.71 7.91
N GLY A 313 1.30 -17.07 9.11
CA GLY A 313 2.09 -17.73 10.15
C GLY A 313 2.48 -16.84 11.33
N ALA A 314 1.90 -15.64 11.47
CA ALA A 314 2.13 -14.79 12.64
C ALA A 314 1.80 -15.53 13.94
N ASN A 315 2.56 -15.28 15.01
CA ASN A 315 2.40 -15.99 16.27
C ASN A 315 1.38 -15.30 17.20
N PRO A 316 0.20 -15.89 17.43
CA PRO A 316 -0.78 -15.31 18.36
C PRO A 316 -0.45 -15.53 19.84
N ASP A 317 0.52 -16.37 20.20
CA ASP A 317 0.75 -16.78 21.60
C ASP A 317 1.11 -15.58 22.50
N LYS A 318 1.88 -14.61 21.99
CA LYS A 318 2.21 -13.37 22.73
C LYS A 318 0.96 -12.53 23.00
N MET A 319 0.10 -12.39 21.99
CA MET A 319 -1.19 -11.71 22.14
C MET A 319 -2.10 -12.44 23.14
N ALA A 320 -2.10 -13.78 23.15
CA ALA A 320 -2.87 -14.58 24.10
C ALA A 320 -2.50 -14.27 25.55
N LEU A 321 -1.20 -14.09 25.85
CA LEU A 321 -0.75 -13.76 27.20
C LEU A 321 -1.34 -12.42 27.66
N LEU A 322 -1.38 -11.43 26.78
CA LEU A 322 -2.00 -10.12 27.06
C LEU A 322 -3.53 -10.23 27.17
N ASP A 323 -4.17 -10.99 26.27
CA ASP A 323 -5.62 -11.20 26.32
C ASP A 323 -6.08 -11.92 27.56
N LEU A 324 -5.32 -12.92 27.99
CA LEU A 324 -5.63 -13.64 29.22
C LEU A 324 -5.25 -12.83 30.46
N LEU A 325 -4.85 -11.55 30.33
CA LEU A 325 -4.92 -10.61 31.44
C LEU A 325 -6.39 -10.30 31.82
N ASP A 326 -7.30 -10.22 30.85
CA ASP A 326 -8.75 -10.06 31.06
C ASP A 326 -9.52 -11.07 30.21
N LEU A 327 -10.19 -12.02 30.87
CA LEU A 327 -10.75 -13.23 30.24
C LEU A 327 -11.60 -12.83 29.03
N PRO A 328 -11.18 -13.15 27.80
CA PRO A 328 -11.86 -12.68 26.61
C PRO A 328 -13.27 -13.25 26.56
N ARG A 329 -14.20 -12.51 25.95
CA ARG A 329 -15.54 -13.07 25.75
C ARG A 329 -15.43 -14.23 24.75
N PRO A 330 -16.17 -15.35 24.94
CA PRO A 330 -16.23 -16.42 23.96
C PRO A 330 -16.66 -15.93 22.58
N SER A 331 -17.41 -14.82 22.50
CA SER A 331 -17.83 -14.17 21.26
C SER A 331 -16.79 -13.22 20.65
N ASP A 332 -15.62 -13.03 21.28
CA ASP A 332 -14.57 -12.15 20.79
C ASP A 332 -14.02 -12.66 19.45
N LYS A 333 -14.19 -11.85 18.40
CA LYS A 333 -13.81 -12.23 17.04
C LYS A 333 -12.30 -12.41 16.88
N TRP A 334 -11.48 -11.67 17.64
CA TRP A 334 -10.02 -11.71 17.57
C TRP A 334 -9.51 -12.98 18.22
N PHE A 335 -9.98 -13.26 19.44
CA PHE A 335 -9.64 -14.49 20.15
C PHE A 335 -10.07 -15.73 19.36
N LYS A 336 -11.31 -15.75 18.84
CA LYS A 336 -11.79 -16.87 17.99
C LYS A 336 -10.94 -17.08 16.75
N ALA A 337 -10.54 -16.01 16.08
CA ALA A 337 -9.68 -16.12 14.89
C ALA A 337 -8.28 -16.64 15.25
N ALA A 338 -7.69 -16.13 16.33
CA ALA A 338 -6.38 -16.57 16.83
C ALA A 338 -6.39 -18.02 17.33
N LEU A 339 -7.52 -18.50 17.85
CA LEU A 339 -7.67 -19.83 18.42
C LEU A 339 -7.18 -20.94 17.47
N GLY A 340 -7.52 -20.81 16.18
CA GLY A 340 -7.10 -21.75 15.15
C GLY A 340 -5.60 -21.80 14.90
N TYR A 341 -4.81 -20.88 15.46
CA TYR A 341 -3.39 -20.69 15.16
C TYR A 341 -2.47 -20.70 16.40
N PHE A 342 -3.01 -20.80 17.63
CA PHE A 342 -2.16 -20.90 18.83
C PHE A 342 -1.24 -22.11 18.73
N ARG A 343 0.05 -21.86 19.00
CA ARG A 343 1.09 -22.89 19.01
C ARG A 343 1.20 -23.52 20.39
N ASN A 344 1.01 -22.71 21.44
CA ASN A 344 0.94 -23.18 22.82
C ASN A 344 -0.37 -23.89 23.22
N ILE A 345 -1.11 -24.46 22.24
CA ILE A 345 -2.28 -25.30 22.53
C ILE A 345 -1.84 -26.67 23.04
N ASN A 346 -0.78 -27.25 22.47
CA ASN A 346 -0.24 -28.55 22.88
C ASN A 346 1.30 -28.58 22.77
N PRO A 347 2.00 -27.73 23.52
CA PRO A 347 3.43 -27.49 23.38
C PRO A 347 4.30 -28.75 23.57
N ASN A 348 3.94 -29.65 24.48
CA ASN A 348 4.52 -30.99 24.67
C ASN A 348 3.49 -31.89 25.36
N PRO A 349 2.75 -32.74 24.62
CA PRO A 349 1.66 -33.53 25.19
C PRO A 349 2.12 -34.43 26.33
N GLY A 350 1.47 -34.32 27.49
CA GLY A 350 1.71 -35.17 28.67
C GLY A 350 2.98 -34.84 29.47
N GLU A 351 3.78 -33.88 29.00
CA GLU A 351 4.98 -33.42 29.68
C GLU A 351 4.70 -32.19 30.57
N GLN A 352 5.74 -31.74 31.25
CA GLN A 352 5.74 -30.51 32.03
C GLN A 352 6.13 -29.33 31.14
N VAL A 353 5.30 -28.28 31.12
CA VAL A 353 5.50 -27.11 30.26
C VAL A 353 5.43 -25.83 31.08
N SER A 354 6.41 -24.94 30.90
CA SER A 354 6.41 -23.64 31.57
C SER A 354 5.19 -22.80 31.19
N GLY A 355 4.48 -22.28 32.20
CA GLY A 355 3.18 -21.62 32.03
C GLY A 355 2.00 -22.52 31.63
N GLY A 356 2.23 -23.82 31.39
CA GLY A 356 1.22 -24.79 30.96
C GLY A 356 0.62 -24.52 29.58
N THR A 357 -0.42 -25.28 29.24
CA THR A 357 -1.22 -25.09 28.01
C THR A 357 -2.10 -23.83 28.10
N LEU A 358 -2.69 -23.40 26.98
CA LEU A 358 -3.69 -22.32 26.95
C LEU A 358 -4.85 -22.51 27.96
N ILE A 359 -5.27 -23.76 28.23
CA ILE A 359 -6.26 -24.08 29.27
C ILE A 359 -5.79 -23.67 30.68
N HIS A 360 -4.52 -23.92 31.03
CA HIS A 360 -3.94 -23.50 32.31
C HIS A 360 -3.99 -21.97 32.43
N GLN A 361 -3.63 -21.26 31.35
CA GLN A 361 -3.67 -19.80 31.32
C GLN A 361 -5.10 -19.24 31.50
N VAL A 362 -6.13 -19.88 30.93
CA VAL A 362 -7.54 -19.52 31.16
C VAL A 362 -7.92 -19.68 32.64
N ILE A 363 -7.49 -20.76 33.30
CA ILE A 363 -7.78 -21.01 34.72
C ILE A 363 -7.05 -20.00 35.61
N SER A 364 -5.77 -19.72 35.35
CA SER A 364 -4.99 -18.72 36.08
C SER A 364 -5.57 -17.31 35.92
N SER A 365 -6.01 -16.97 34.70
CA SER A 365 -6.70 -15.70 34.42
C SER A 365 -8.02 -15.56 35.16
N LEU A 366 -8.82 -16.64 35.19
CA LEU A 366 -10.03 -16.71 36.01
C LEU A 366 -9.71 -16.46 37.48
N HIS A 367 -8.67 -17.11 37.99
CA HIS A 367 -8.28 -16.99 39.39
C HIS A 367 -7.93 -15.56 39.75
N ARG A 368 -7.05 -14.91 38.99
CA ARG A 368 -6.68 -13.51 39.20
C ARG A 368 -7.91 -12.60 39.22
N GLN A 369 -8.77 -12.69 38.20
CA GLN A 369 -9.95 -11.82 38.14
C GLN A 369 -10.97 -12.07 39.25
N ILE A 370 -11.10 -13.31 39.73
CA ILE A 370 -11.93 -13.61 40.90
C ILE A 370 -11.35 -12.94 42.14
N THR A 371 -10.03 -13.01 42.33
CA THR A 371 -9.31 -12.35 43.42
C THR A 371 -9.49 -10.83 43.36
N ASP A 372 -9.36 -10.22 42.18
CA ASP A 372 -9.59 -8.78 41.98
C ASP A 372 -11.03 -8.37 42.33
N VAL A 373 -12.03 -9.17 41.91
CA VAL A 373 -13.43 -8.94 42.26
C VAL A 373 -13.67 -9.09 43.77
N GLN A 374 -12.93 -9.97 44.44
CA GLN A 374 -13.06 -10.17 45.89
C GLN A 374 -12.44 -9.02 46.68
N SER A 375 -11.30 -8.50 46.23
CA SER A 375 -10.59 -7.39 46.87
C SER A 375 -11.20 -6.01 46.59
N ASP A 376 -12.00 -5.87 45.52
CA ASP A 376 -12.65 -4.60 45.16
C ASP A 376 -13.62 -4.11 46.26
N PRO A 377 -13.33 -2.99 46.96
CA PRO A 377 -14.18 -2.47 48.02
C PRO A 377 -15.45 -1.79 47.48
N GLY A 378 -15.50 -1.44 46.19
CA GLY A 378 -16.63 -0.77 45.54
C GLY A 378 -17.79 -1.70 45.17
N LEU A 379 -17.66 -3.01 45.39
CA LEU A 379 -18.68 -3.99 45.05
C LEU A 379 -19.36 -4.56 46.30
N SER A 380 -20.69 -4.57 46.29
CA SER A 380 -21.49 -5.33 47.26
C SER A 380 -21.28 -6.84 47.12
N ALA A 381 -21.59 -7.60 48.18
CA ALA A 381 -21.50 -9.06 48.17
C ALA A 381 -22.29 -9.71 47.01
N SER A 382 -23.48 -9.18 46.70
CA SER A 382 -24.32 -9.63 45.57
C SER A 382 -23.66 -9.37 44.23
N GLN A 383 -23.10 -8.18 44.02
CA GLN A 383 -22.35 -7.85 42.79
C GLN A 383 -21.11 -8.72 42.61
N LYS A 384 -20.35 -8.95 43.70
CA LYS A 384 -19.20 -9.86 43.70
C LYS A 384 -19.62 -11.28 43.29
N ALA A 385 -20.69 -11.82 43.88
CA ALA A 385 -21.22 -13.13 43.53
C ALA A 385 -21.65 -13.20 42.05
N GLY A 386 -22.36 -12.19 41.55
CA GLY A 386 -22.79 -12.11 40.15
C GLY A 386 -21.62 -12.00 39.16
N LYS A 387 -20.58 -11.21 39.47
CA LYS A 387 -19.36 -11.13 38.64
C LYS A 387 -18.61 -12.47 38.62
N ARG A 388 -18.37 -13.10 39.79
CA ARG A 388 -17.71 -14.43 39.86
C ARG A 388 -18.44 -15.49 39.05
N ARG A 389 -19.77 -15.58 39.17
CA ARG A 389 -20.58 -16.53 38.39
C ARG A 389 -20.40 -16.34 36.88
N ARG A 390 -20.41 -15.09 36.41
CA ARG A 390 -20.19 -14.75 34.99
C ARG A 390 -18.79 -15.09 34.51
N LEU A 391 -17.76 -14.82 35.32
CA LEU A 391 -16.37 -15.17 35.00
C LEU A 391 -16.16 -16.67 34.89
N LYS A 392 -16.71 -17.45 35.84
CA LYS A 392 -16.65 -18.92 35.81
C LYS A 392 -17.34 -19.51 34.58
N ALA A 393 -18.54 -19.02 34.26
CA ALA A 393 -19.25 -19.44 33.04
C ALA A 393 -18.45 -19.10 31.77
N ARG A 394 -17.89 -17.89 31.70
CA ARG A 394 -17.03 -17.44 30.60
C ARG A 394 -15.80 -18.33 30.44
N ALA A 395 -15.11 -18.65 31.53
CA ALA A 395 -13.94 -19.52 31.51
C ALA A 395 -14.30 -20.95 31.08
N ALA A 396 -15.42 -21.50 31.52
CA ALA A 396 -15.89 -22.81 31.07
C ALA A 396 -16.14 -22.84 29.55
N ASP A 397 -16.77 -21.78 28.99
CA ASP A 397 -16.97 -21.67 27.55
C ASP A 397 -15.65 -21.51 26.77
N LEU A 398 -14.71 -20.72 27.29
CA LEU A 398 -13.37 -20.61 26.71
C LEU A 398 -12.61 -21.93 26.74
N VAL A 399 -12.66 -22.69 27.84
CA VAL A 399 -12.05 -24.01 27.92
C VAL A 399 -12.64 -24.96 26.89
N ARG A 400 -13.98 -24.96 26.70
CA ARG A 400 -14.63 -25.75 25.65
C ARG A 400 -14.14 -25.35 24.25
N LEU A 401 -13.99 -24.06 23.98
CA LEU A 401 -13.45 -23.56 22.72
C LEU A 401 -12.00 -24.03 22.50
N VAL A 402 -11.13 -23.82 23.49
CA VAL A 402 -9.71 -24.22 23.43
C VAL A 402 -9.54 -25.73 23.23
N ARG A 403 -10.41 -26.55 23.84
CA ARG A 403 -10.43 -28.00 23.63
C ARG A 403 -10.75 -28.42 22.19
N GLY A 404 -11.41 -27.56 21.42
CA GLY A 404 -11.61 -27.76 19.99
C GLY A 404 -10.30 -27.91 19.21
N GLY A 405 -9.24 -27.27 19.70
CA GLY A 405 -7.90 -27.31 19.13
C GLY A 405 -7.62 -26.23 18.09
N SER A 406 -6.43 -26.31 17.50
CA SER A 406 -5.92 -25.47 16.43
C SER A 406 -5.35 -26.31 15.29
N ILE A 407 -4.78 -25.65 14.28
CA ILE A 407 -3.97 -26.31 13.25
C ILE A 407 -2.76 -27.07 13.84
N GLN A 408 -2.37 -26.77 15.08
CA GLN A 408 -1.27 -27.44 15.81
C GLN A 408 -1.76 -28.66 16.63
N GLY A 409 -3.05 -28.98 16.55
CA GLY A 409 -3.64 -30.13 17.24
C GLY A 409 -4.57 -29.71 18.39
N ARG A 410 -4.83 -30.64 19.30
CA ARG A 410 -5.72 -30.45 20.45
C ARG A 410 -4.90 -30.40 21.74
N PRO A 411 -5.35 -29.63 22.74
CA PRO A 411 -4.67 -29.60 24.03
C PRO A 411 -4.75 -30.97 24.70
N ASP A 412 -3.61 -31.48 25.17
CA ASP A 412 -3.57 -32.67 26.01
C ASP A 412 -3.86 -32.28 27.46
N LEU A 413 -4.97 -32.80 27.99
CA LEU A 413 -5.46 -32.54 29.34
C LEU A 413 -4.58 -33.16 30.44
N THR A 414 -3.64 -34.03 30.06
CA THR A 414 -2.65 -34.62 30.97
C THR A 414 -1.37 -33.79 31.10
N THR A 415 -1.18 -32.79 30.22
CA THR A 415 -0.06 -31.84 30.28
C THR A 415 -0.04 -31.15 31.63
N ARG A 416 1.17 -30.97 32.18
CA ARG A 416 1.40 -30.34 33.48
C ARG A 416 1.99 -28.95 33.30
N ASP A 417 1.60 -28.00 34.14
CA ASP A 417 2.26 -26.70 34.27
C ASP A 417 3.63 -26.82 34.96
N GLU A 418 4.32 -25.69 35.14
CA GLU A 418 5.63 -25.65 35.81
C GLU A 418 5.60 -26.09 37.28
N GLN A 419 4.44 -26.12 37.92
CA GLN A 419 4.26 -26.68 39.27
C GLN A 419 3.90 -28.18 39.24
N GLY A 420 3.92 -28.82 38.07
CA GLY A 420 3.61 -30.24 37.91
C GLY A 420 2.11 -30.55 37.98
N LYS A 421 1.24 -29.55 37.87
CA LYS A 421 -0.21 -29.71 38.01
C LYS A 421 -0.88 -29.76 36.64
N THR A 422 -1.87 -30.64 36.49
CA THR A 422 -2.74 -30.60 35.31
C THR A 422 -3.80 -29.52 35.47
N ALA A 423 -4.42 -29.11 34.36
CA ALA A 423 -5.49 -28.12 34.38
C ALA A 423 -6.66 -28.53 35.30
N MET A 424 -6.96 -29.83 35.39
CA MET A 424 -7.98 -30.36 36.30
C MET A 424 -7.57 -30.19 37.78
N VAL A 425 -6.31 -30.48 38.11
CA VAL A 425 -5.79 -30.29 39.47
C VAL A 425 -5.81 -28.81 39.85
N LEU A 426 -5.37 -27.94 38.95
CA LEU A 426 -5.37 -26.48 39.17
C LEU A 426 -6.79 -25.93 39.39
N ALA A 427 -7.77 -26.35 38.57
CA ALA A 427 -9.17 -25.97 38.76
C ALA A 427 -9.74 -26.45 40.10
N ARG A 428 -9.32 -27.63 40.58
CA ARG A 428 -9.75 -28.20 41.86
C ARG A 428 -9.18 -27.42 43.04
N GLU A 429 -7.89 -27.10 43.02
CA GLU A 429 -7.24 -26.32 44.07
C GLU A 429 -7.88 -24.95 44.25
N HIS A 430 -8.32 -24.31 43.16
CA HIS A 430 -9.01 -23.02 43.23
C HIS A 430 -10.52 -23.14 43.49
N GLY A 431 -11.10 -24.34 43.59
CA GLY A 431 -12.53 -24.55 43.85
C GLY A 431 -13.45 -24.18 42.69
N TYR A 432 -13.00 -24.37 41.45
CA TYR A 432 -13.75 -24.03 40.24
C TYR A 432 -14.48 -25.23 39.63
N HIS A 433 -15.42 -25.79 40.39
CA HIS A 433 -16.20 -26.97 40.00
C HIS A 433 -16.93 -26.83 38.66
N GLU A 434 -17.31 -25.60 38.27
CA GLU A 434 -17.99 -25.32 37.00
C GLU A 434 -17.13 -25.66 35.77
N LEU A 435 -15.80 -25.70 35.92
CA LEU A 435 -14.86 -26.07 34.87
C LEU A 435 -14.71 -27.59 34.71
N TYR A 436 -15.12 -28.41 35.68
CA TYR A 436 -14.85 -29.85 35.66
C TYR A 436 -15.49 -30.53 34.44
N THR A 437 -16.76 -30.23 34.16
CA THR A 437 -17.44 -30.74 32.95
C THR A 437 -16.76 -30.30 31.66
N ALA A 438 -16.14 -29.11 31.65
CA ALA A 438 -15.39 -28.61 30.51
C ALA A 438 -13.98 -29.22 30.41
N LEU A 439 -13.45 -29.83 31.47
CA LEU A 439 -12.13 -30.46 31.54
C LEU A 439 -12.18 -31.99 31.51
N GLU A 440 -13.37 -32.59 31.65
CA GLU A 440 -13.55 -34.04 31.52
C GLU A 440 -13.47 -34.48 30.05
N PRO A 441 -12.82 -35.62 29.75
CA PRO A 441 -12.83 -36.20 28.41
C PRO A 441 -14.27 -36.58 28.03
N SER A 442 -14.84 -35.89 27.04
CA SER A 442 -16.21 -36.08 26.55
C SER A 442 -16.18 -35.98 25.02
N PRO A 443 -17.05 -36.68 24.26
CA PRO A 443 -17.10 -36.56 22.81
C PRO A 443 -17.34 -35.10 22.40
N LEU A 444 -16.36 -34.53 21.69
CA LEU A 444 -16.27 -33.09 21.42
C LEU A 444 -17.20 -32.65 20.27
N PRO A 445 -17.71 -31.41 20.29
CA PRO A 445 -18.40 -30.82 19.14
C PRO A 445 -17.44 -30.67 17.96
N ASN A 446 -17.95 -30.89 16.74
CA ASN A 446 -17.19 -30.84 15.50
C ASN A 446 -16.89 -29.36 15.15
N ILE A 447 -15.69 -28.87 15.48
CA ILE A 447 -15.24 -27.53 15.07
C ILE A 447 -14.46 -27.66 13.76
N GLU A 448 -14.89 -26.95 12.72
CA GLU A 448 -14.16 -26.88 11.45
C GLU A 448 -12.81 -26.18 11.67
N ILE A 449 -11.72 -26.96 11.63
CA ILE A 449 -10.35 -26.43 11.68
C ILE A 449 -10.04 -25.77 10.34
N PRO A 450 -9.52 -24.52 10.31
CA PRO A 450 -9.17 -23.85 9.06
C PRO A 450 -8.12 -24.66 8.28
N ARG A 451 -8.39 -24.94 6.99
CA ARG A 451 -7.40 -25.53 6.09
C ARG A 451 -6.37 -24.47 5.72
N VAL A 452 -5.09 -24.73 5.99
CA VAL A 452 -3.98 -23.89 5.51
C VAL A 452 -3.66 -24.27 4.06
N PRO A 453 -3.67 -23.34 3.10
CA PRO A 453 -3.12 -23.61 1.77
C PRO A 453 -1.59 -23.78 1.87
N GLY A 454 -1.07 -24.98 1.63
CA GLY A 454 0.30 -25.16 1.14
C GLY A 454 1.41 -25.65 2.08
N THR A 455 1.13 -26.18 3.27
CA THR A 455 2.17 -26.89 4.05
C THR A 455 2.06 -28.41 3.89
N GLN A 456 2.67 -28.96 2.84
CA GLN A 456 3.16 -30.34 2.91
C GLN A 456 4.35 -30.35 3.88
N LEU A 457 4.08 -30.60 5.17
CA LEU A 457 5.11 -31.06 6.08
C LEU A 457 5.57 -32.43 5.56
N GLN A 458 6.73 -32.46 4.89
CA GLN A 458 7.44 -33.71 4.60
C GLN A 458 7.73 -34.39 5.94
N GLN A 459 6.96 -35.43 6.26
CA GLN A 459 7.39 -36.40 7.26
C GLN A 459 8.65 -37.10 6.72
N PRO A 460 9.72 -37.26 7.51
CA PRO A 460 10.89 -38.01 7.09
C PRO A 460 10.52 -39.49 7.03
N ALA A 461 10.22 -40.00 5.84
CA ALA A 461 10.08 -41.43 5.62
C ALA A 461 11.45 -42.09 5.77
N ALA A 462 11.60 -42.90 6.81
CA ALA A 462 12.74 -43.80 6.99
C ALA A 462 12.90 -44.70 5.76
N ARG A 463 14.01 -44.54 5.04
CA ARG A 463 14.39 -45.41 3.92
C ARG A 463 14.97 -46.72 4.45
N ILE A 464 14.21 -47.80 4.29
CA ILE A 464 14.73 -49.17 4.26
C ILE A 464 15.18 -49.46 2.82
N PRO A 465 16.38 -50.01 2.56
CA PRO A 465 16.82 -50.30 1.20
C PRO A 465 16.33 -51.69 0.77
N ALA A 466 15.52 -51.76 -0.28
CA ALA A 466 15.24 -53.01 -0.98
C ALA A 466 16.02 -53.04 -2.31
N ARG A 467 16.99 -53.94 -2.35
CA ARG A 467 17.67 -54.44 -3.56
C ARG A 467 16.65 -54.94 -4.59
N GLY A 468 17.02 -54.77 -5.87
CA GLY A 468 16.95 -55.90 -6.80
C GLY A 468 16.05 -55.76 -8.01
N HIS A 469 16.72 -55.62 -9.16
CA HIS A 469 16.44 -56.31 -10.42
C HIS A 469 15.68 -55.61 -11.57
N ARG A 470 16.49 -55.41 -12.62
CA ARG A 470 16.33 -55.82 -14.04
C ARG A 470 15.48 -54.92 -14.95
N TYR A 471 16.22 -54.22 -15.82
CA TYR A 471 15.83 -53.88 -17.20
C TYR A 471 15.38 -55.12 -17.99
N PRO A 472 14.52 -54.93 -19.01
CA PRO A 472 15.05 -54.85 -20.37
C PRO A 472 14.39 -53.79 -21.29
N THR A 473 15.25 -53.05 -21.97
CA THR A 473 15.29 -52.70 -23.42
C THR A 473 14.01 -52.57 -24.28
N ARG A 474 13.94 -51.38 -24.92
CA ARG A 474 13.77 -51.10 -26.38
C ARG A 474 12.40 -51.34 -27.02
N SER A 475 11.78 -50.25 -27.50
CA SER A 475 11.24 -50.21 -28.87
C SER A 475 10.97 -48.78 -29.33
N SER A 476 11.67 -48.39 -30.38
CA SER A 476 11.40 -47.30 -31.31
C SER A 476 9.98 -47.34 -31.90
N ARG A 477 9.39 -46.17 -32.17
CA ARG A 477 8.64 -45.91 -33.42
C ARG A 477 8.40 -44.42 -33.65
N LEU A 478 9.17 -43.89 -34.60
CA LEU A 478 8.82 -42.75 -35.45
C LEU A 478 7.65 -43.12 -36.36
N ARG A 479 6.72 -42.17 -36.55
CA ARG A 479 5.86 -41.86 -37.71
C ARG A 479 5.11 -40.57 -37.29
N GLY A 480 5.14 -39.44 -37.97
CA GLY A 480 5.27 -39.22 -39.41
C GLY A 480 3.88 -39.14 -40.04
N ALA A 481 3.29 -37.94 -39.98
CA ALA A 481 2.40 -37.34 -40.97
C ALA A 481 2.45 -35.82 -40.75
#